data_AF-A0A2V6FA46-F1
#
_entry.id   AF-A0A2V6FA46-F1
#
_cell.length_a   1.000
_cell.length_b   1.000
_cell.length_c   1.000
_cell.angle_alpha   90.00
_cell.angle_beta   90.00
_cell.angle_gamma   90.00
#
_symmetry.space_group_name_H-M   'P 1'
#
loop_
_entity.id
_entity.type
_entity.pdbx_description
1 polymer ?
#
loop_
_entity_poly.entity_id
_entity_poly.type
_entity_poly.pdbx_seq_one_letter_code
_entity_poly.pdbx_strand_id
1 'polypeptide(L)'
;VKFPWLPNDGTAHPDLPPGTPYGIVGTSSFYKRESFPGVVPSWSNFYDGLDSFNTSENGQSSNWEYQGSDDGKYSNSEIHAVRIIAMEPNSHRSYGPNSGGPYNDGNHYVSHARERLRILGEIPLRRFDTNGAPILDPEGNPDTSFMAKIPADTPFSFQMLDKDGLLLTMAQTWHQVRPGEVRNNCGGCHAHSQQPLLIENTFAGKPGYKPIDLTRMVTLLTRTPGGQPTVKTNPPGAVNVEFLRDIRPVLQRSCVPCHSTTNVSGNLVLDDYTNYSGLPGDYARLADDNAARWGYKPVISSRTWRQSNASRYVRMFQSRRSLLIWKIFGRRLDGWSNADHPTESVAGDPATLPPGADPNRADLDYTGQIMPPPGSSVPPLTDDEKIMFARWVDLGCPINTGTGDDANYGWFLDELRPTVAVSSPRQNLISTPLAEIRMGVADAYTGVNNATLSVKADFAVNGASAGTELVSQGTFVAPGIFSIPLQTPMSNLSTSHISAAVADFQGNTNKVEVRFWVDAGFRVLSLDATALTSRRLTVRFENPSGATNHTVLCVDDLAKPASAWTTLNILGAADEPNQVRRLEVGLPSGVPGNGNLFLRIQRP
;
A
#
# COMPACT_ATOMS: atom_id res chain seq x y z
N VAL A 1 12.69 20.59 -2.07
CA VAL A 1 13.74 19.54 -2.19
C VAL A 1 13.44 18.72 -3.44
N LYS A 2 14.37 18.60 -4.38
CA LYS A 2 14.22 17.69 -5.53
C LYS A 2 14.86 16.37 -5.13
N PHE A 3 14.05 15.35 -4.86
CA PHE A 3 14.58 14.04 -4.53
C PHE A 3 15.29 13.44 -5.75
N PRO A 4 16.41 12.72 -5.55
CA PRO A 4 17.02 11.95 -6.63
C PRO A 4 16.01 10.92 -7.16
N TRP A 5 16.08 10.65 -8.47
CA TRP A 5 15.22 9.65 -9.10
C TRP A 5 15.53 8.26 -8.54
N LEU A 6 14.49 7.49 -8.22
CA LEU A 6 14.61 6.13 -7.70
C LEU A 6 14.91 5.15 -8.85
N PRO A 7 16.09 4.48 -8.86
CA PRO A 7 16.52 3.75 -10.04
C PRO A 7 15.98 2.34 -10.20
N ASN A 8 15.42 1.74 -9.15
CA ASN A 8 14.99 0.35 -9.13
C ASN A 8 16.08 -0.61 -9.65
N ASP A 9 17.33 -0.38 -9.24
CA ASP A 9 18.53 -1.11 -9.69
C ASP A 9 19.10 -2.03 -8.61
N GLY A 10 18.31 -2.35 -7.58
CA GLY A 10 18.73 -3.25 -6.50
C GLY A 10 19.59 -2.62 -5.40
N THR A 11 19.94 -1.34 -5.51
CA THR A 11 20.85 -0.70 -4.55
C THR A 11 20.18 -0.28 -3.24
N ALA A 12 18.85 -0.09 -3.23
CA ALA A 12 18.12 0.37 -2.05
C ALA A 12 18.00 -0.69 -0.94
N HIS A 13 17.78 -1.97 -1.31
CA HIS A 13 17.70 -3.07 -0.37
C HIS A 13 17.91 -4.43 -1.08
N PRO A 14 18.62 -5.40 -0.47
CA PRO A 14 18.88 -6.71 -1.09
C PRO A 14 17.61 -7.52 -1.43
N ASP A 15 16.51 -7.31 -0.70
CA ASP A 15 15.21 -7.97 -0.95
C ASP A 15 14.35 -7.27 -2.03
N LEU A 16 14.86 -6.17 -2.59
CA LEU A 16 14.31 -5.43 -3.73
C LEU A 16 15.28 -5.50 -4.93
N PRO A 17 15.43 -6.66 -5.58
CA PRO A 17 16.38 -6.83 -6.69
C PRO A 17 16.05 -5.92 -7.89
N PRO A 18 17.00 -5.70 -8.82
CA PRO A 18 16.77 -4.86 -9.98
C PRO A 18 15.51 -5.25 -10.75
N GLY A 19 14.68 -4.26 -11.07
CA GLY A 19 13.41 -4.46 -11.79
C GLY A 19 12.27 -5.02 -10.95
N THR A 20 12.39 -5.02 -9.61
CA THR A 20 11.30 -5.47 -8.75
C THR A 20 10.06 -4.58 -8.90
N PRO A 21 8.84 -5.16 -8.95
CA PRO A 21 7.58 -4.41 -8.91
C PRO A 21 7.08 -4.15 -7.49
N TYR A 22 7.95 -4.27 -6.50
CA TYR A 22 7.62 -4.24 -5.08
C TYR A 22 8.36 -3.10 -4.38
N GLY A 23 7.83 -2.68 -3.23
CA GLY A 23 8.50 -1.75 -2.31
C GLY A 23 8.55 -2.32 -0.91
N ILE A 24 9.37 -1.74 -0.04
CA ILE A 24 9.43 -2.05 1.39
C ILE A 24 8.84 -0.89 2.19
N VAL A 25 7.93 -1.20 3.10
CA VAL A 25 7.34 -0.25 4.05
C VAL A 25 7.63 -0.67 5.47
N GLY A 26 7.65 0.28 6.40
CA GLY A 26 7.90 -0.04 7.81
C GLY A 26 7.92 1.19 8.71
N THR A 27 8.15 0.95 9.99
CA THR A 27 8.42 1.99 10.97
C THR A 27 9.41 1.46 12.01
N SER A 28 10.10 2.39 12.67
CA SER A 28 11.02 2.10 13.76
C SER A 28 10.30 1.88 15.09
N SER A 29 9.08 2.39 15.27
CA SER A 29 8.31 2.16 16.49
C SER A 29 6.81 2.37 16.28
N PHE A 30 5.99 1.57 16.95
CA PHE A 30 4.58 1.86 17.21
C PHE A 30 4.34 2.40 18.62
N TYR A 31 5.34 2.33 19.49
CA TYR A 31 5.27 2.90 20.84
C TYR A 31 5.37 4.44 20.82
N LYS A 32 6.09 4.97 19.83
CA LYS A 32 6.01 6.39 19.49
C LYS A 32 4.73 6.63 18.71
N ARG A 33 3.73 7.20 19.38
CA ARG A 33 2.45 7.53 18.76
C ARG A 33 1.90 8.86 19.23
N GLU A 34 1.24 9.57 18.33
CA GLU A 34 0.31 10.67 18.61
C GLU A 34 -0.99 10.36 17.88
N SER A 35 -1.52 9.16 18.14
CA SER A 35 -2.71 8.63 17.48
C SER A 35 -4.01 9.24 18.02
N PHE A 36 -3.93 10.29 18.84
CA PHE A 36 -5.06 11.03 19.40
C PHE A 36 -5.10 12.49 18.92
N PRO A 37 -5.27 12.75 17.60
CA PRO A 37 -5.33 14.12 17.07
C PRO A 37 -6.68 14.82 17.37
N GLY A 38 -7.64 14.11 17.98
CA GLY A 38 -9.00 14.58 18.23
C GLY A 38 -9.05 15.79 19.16
N VAL A 39 -9.86 16.79 18.81
CA VAL A 39 -10.23 17.89 19.70
C VAL A 39 -11.61 17.56 20.27
N VAL A 40 -11.73 17.69 21.59
CA VAL A 40 -13.01 17.60 22.30
C VAL A 40 -13.20 18.86 23.12
N PRO A 41 -14.32 19.57 22.95
CA PRO A 41 -14.66 20.70 23.81
C PRO A 41 -14.67 20.29 25.29
N SER A 42 -14.19 21.18 26.18
CA SER A 42 -14.02 20.85 27.60
C SER A 42 -15.33 20.45 28.30
N TRP A 43 -16.47 20.93 27.80
CA TRP A 43 -17.79 20.64 28.36
C TRP A 43 -18.40 19.32 27.85
N SER A 44 -17.80 18.65 26.87
CA SER A 44 -18.29 17.38 26.28
C SER A 44 -17.31 16.22 26.42
N ASN A 45 -16.18 16.45 27.11
CA ASN A 45 -15.10 15.49 27.29
C ASN A 45 -15.39 14.46 28.39
N PHE A 46 -16.36 13.58 28.14
CA PHE A 46 -16.78 12.55 29.11
C PHE A 46 -16.14 11.18 28.87
N TYR A 47 -15.59 10.94 27.67
CA TYR A 47 -15.01 9.65 27.25
C TYR A 47 -13.51 9.79 26.97
N ASP A 48 -12.78 10.52 27.82
CA ASP A 48 -11.33 10.71 27.68
C ASP A 48 -10.91 11.21 26.27
N GLY A 49 -11.76 12.05 25.67
CA GLY A 49 -11.65 12.66 24.34
C GLY A 49 -12.19 11.81 23.17
N LEU A 50 -12.68 10.60 23.44
CA LEU A 50 -13.35 9.75 22.46
C LEU A 50 -14.84 10.15 22.33
N ASP A 51 -15.49 9.76 21.24
CA ASP A 51 -16.89 10.08 20.98
C ASP A 51 -17.84 9.16 21.75
N SER A 52 -18.96 9.68 22.28
CA SER A 52 -19.90 8.90 23.10
C SER A 52 -20.74 7.91 22.27
N PHE A 53 -21.39 6.93 22.92
CA PHE A 53 -22.42 6.11 22.28
C PHE A 53 -23.71 6.89 22.06
N ASN A 54 -24.19 7.52 23.13
CA ASN A 54 -25.37 8.35 23.10
C ASN A 54 -24.93 9.82 23.11
N THR A 55 -25.09 10.55 22.00
CA THR A 55 -24.84 12.00 21.97
C THR A 55 -25.77 12.73 21.01
N SER A 56 -26.41 13.79 21.50
CA SER A 56 -27.20 14.75 20.75
C SER A 56 -26.36 15.94 20.25
N GLU A 57 -25.07 15.96 20.55
CA GLU A 57 -24.15 17.01 20.13
C GLU A 57 -23.59 16.78 18.73
N ASN A 58 -23.41 17.87 17.98
CA ASN A 58 -22.70 17.89 16.70
C ASN A 58 -21.21 18.10 16.97
N GLY A 59 -20.34 17.34 16.30
CA GLY A 59 -18.89 17.51 16.44
C GLY A 59 -18.40 17.33 17.88
N GLN A 60 -19.04 16.44 18.66
CA GLN A 60 -18.68 16.21 20.06
C GLN A 60 -17.20 15.87 20.21
N SER A 61 -16.70 15.00 19.35
CA SER A 61 -15.29 14.65 19.27
C SER A 61 -14.90 14.48 17.81
N SER A 62 -13.78 15.07 17.45
CA SER A 62 -13.22 14.92 16.12
C SER A 62 -12.27 13.73 15.98
N ASN A 63 -12.16 12.91 17.02
CA ASN A 63 -11.24 11.78 17.13
C ASN A 63 -11.29 10.89 15.89
N TRP A 64 -12.48 10.40 15.55
CA TRP A 64 -12.62 9.44 14.45
C TRP A 64 -12.78 10.09 13.07
N GLU A 65 -13.33 11.31 12.99
CA GLU A 65 -13.77 11.90 11.71
C GLU A 65 -12.65 12.56 10.88
N TYR A 66 -11.57 13.06 11.50
CA TYR A 66 -10.57 13.83 10.75
C TYR A 66 -9.37 13.02 10.24
N GLN A 67 -8.78 12.15 11.05
CA GLN A 67 -7.52 11.49 10.69
C GLN A 67 -7.45 10.00 11.06
N GLY A 68 -8.53 9.43 11.61
CA GLY A 68 -8.49 8.11 12.24
C GLY A 68 -7.68 8.17 13.53
N SER A 69 -8.20 7.53 14.58
CA SER A 69 -7.64 7.73 15.90
C SER A 69 -7.87 6.51 16.78
N ASP A 70 -7.77 6.66 18.10
CA ASP A 70 -7.83 5.56 19.04
C ASP A 70 -9.24 4.95 19.07
N ASP A 71 -9.32 3.62 18.99
CA ASP A 71 -10.52 2.80 19.12
C ASP A 71 -10.65 2.30 20.57
N GLY A 72 -10.85 3.24 21.49
CA GLY A 72 -10.96 2.99 22.92
C GLY A 72 -9.71 3.37 23.71
N LYS A 73 -9.77 3.15 25.02
CA LYS A 73 -8.67 3.40 25.94
C LYS A 73 -7.71 2.22 25.96
N TYR A 74 -6.45 2.49 25.67
CA TYR A 74 -5.41 1.47 25.72
C TYR A 74 -4.03 2.05 26.04
N SER A 75 -3.16 1.19 26.54
CA SER A 75 -1.76 1.47 26.79
C SER A 75 -0.86 0.86 25.71
N ASN A 76 0.37 1.35 25.58
CA ASN A 76 1.32 0.81 24.61
C ASN A 76 1.58 -0.70 24.79
N SER A 77 1.40 -1.27 25.99
CA SER A 77 1.54 -2.72 26.20
C SER A 77 0.53 -3.56 25.41
N GLU A 78 -0.60 -2.99 25.02
CA GLU A 78 -1.62 -3.70 24.24
C GLU A 78 -1.29 -3.80 22.74
N ILE A 79 -0.41 -2.94 22.23
CA ILE A 79 0.06 -2.99 20.84
C ILE A 79 0.70 -4.36 20.58
N HIS A 80 0.17 -5.10 19.62
CA HIS A 80 0.62 -6.45 19.34
C HIS A 80 1.03 -6.65 17.89
N ALA A 81 0.29 -6.06 16.95
CA ALA A 81 0.47 -6.27 15.53
C ALA A 81 0.10 -5.04 14.70
N VAL A 82 0.49 -5.05 13.43
CA VAL A 82 0.00 -4.11 12.41
C VAL A 82 -0.66 -4.90 11.29
N ARG A 83 -1.85 -4.47 10.86
CA ARG A 83 -2.49 -4.89 9.61
C ARG A 83 -2.21 -3.83 8.54
N ILE A 84 -1.70 -4.26 7.41
CA ILE A 84 -1.58 -3.43 6.21
C ILE A 84 -2.78 -3.73 5.33
N ILE A 85 -3.49 -2.68 4.94
CA ILE A 85 -4.66 -2.77 4.05
C ILE A 85 -4.34 -2.11 2.71
N ALA A 86 -4.65 -2.77 1.61
CA ALA A 86 -4.73 -2.16 0.30
C ALA A 86 -6.05 -1.39 0.17
N MET A 87 -6.00 -0.26 -0.53
CA MET A 87 -7.14 0.60 -0.81
C MET A 87 -7.30 0.71 -2.32
N GLU A 88 -8.46 0.34 -2.84
CA GLU A 88 -8.74 0.43 -4.27
C GLU A 88 -9.54 1.70 -4.61
N PRO A 89 -9.23 2.34 -5.75
CA PRO A 89 -10.05 3.43 -6.26
C PRO A 89 -11.44 2.91 -6.69
N ASN A 90 -12.43 3.81 -6.70
CA ASN A 90 -13.70 3.53 -7.35
C ASN A 90 -13.75 4.16 -8.73
N SER A 91 -14.11 3.39 -9.74
CA SER A 91 -14.47 3.97 -11.03
C SER A 91 -15.87 4.55 -10.95
N HIS A 92 -16.02 5.81 -11.31
CA HIS A 92 -17.34 6.42 -11.46
C HIS A 92 -18.03 5.88 -12.71
N ARG A 93 -19.12 5.12 -12.54
CA ARG A 93 -19.84 4.42 -13.63
C ARG A 93 -21.19 5.05 -13.93
N SER A 94 -21.39 6.33 -13.67
CA SER A 94 -22.68 7.01 -13.96
C SER A 94 -23.02 7.08 -15.47
N TYR A 95 -22.06 6.80 -16.36
CA TYR A 95 -22.22 6.81 -17.81
C TYR A 95 -21.64 5.52 -18.43
N GLY A 96 -22.48 4.71 -19.09
CA GLY A 96 -22.06 3.50 -19.81
C GLY A 96 -23.00 2.30 -19.63
N PRO A 97 -22.72 1.15 -20.30
CA PRO A 97 -23.40 -0.12 -20.03
C PRO A 97 -23.25 -0.50 -18.56
N ASN A 98 -24.33 -0.97 -17.92
CA ASN A 98 -24.39 -1.30 -16.49
C ASN A 98 -24.11 -0.08 -15.57
N SER A 99 -24.43 1.13 -16.03
CA SER A 99 -24.42 2.32 -15.18
C SER A 99 -25.61 2.34 -14.22
N GLY A 100 -25.39 2.85 -13.01
CA GLY A 100 -26.48 3.14 -12.07
C GLY A 100 -27.38 4.31 -12.51
N GLY A 101 -26.99 5.03 -13.57
CA GLY A 101 -27.62 6.27 -14.03
C GLY A 101 -26.94 7.52 -13.45
N PRO A 102 -27.44 8.73 -13.78
CA PRO A 102 -26.79 10.01 -13.44
C PRO A 102 -26.70 10.33 -11.93
N TYR A 103 -27.33 9.52 -11.07
CA TYR A 103 -27.35 9.70 -9.60
C TYR A 103 -26.89 8.45 -8.84
N ASN A 104 -26.32 7.47 -9.53
CA ASN A 104 -25.76 6.28 -8.94
C ASN A 104 -24.42 6.02 -9.64
N ASP A 105 -23.36 6.01 -8.84
CA ASP A 105 -21.97 5.79 -9.27
C ASP A 105 -21.73 4.39 -9.85
N GLY A 106 -22.77 3.55 -9.90
CA GLY A 106 -22.77 2.18 -10.43
C GLY A 106 -22.06 1.21 -9.50
N ASN A 107 -21.87 1.58 -8.23
CA ASN A 107 -21.25 0.73 -7.24
C ASN A 107 -22.27 -0.28 -6.71
N HIS A 108 -21.99 -1.55 -6.90
CA HIS A 108 -22.81 -2.65 -6.41
C HIS A 108 -22.25 -3.24 -5.11
N TYR A 109 -21.79 -2.36 -4.22
CA TYR A 109 -21.33 -2.69 -2.88
C TYR A 109 -21.59 -1.55 -1.90
N VAL A 110 -21.61 -1.86 -0.62
CA VAL A 110 -21.63 -0.87 0.47
C VAL A 110 -20.47 -1.16 1.43
N SER A 111 -19.81 -0.10 1.89
CA SER A 111 -18.86 -0.10 3.01
C SER A 111 -18.85 1.31 3.61
N HIS A 112 -18.60 1.43 4.91
CA HIS A 112 -18.42 2.72 5.58
C HIS A 112 -17.20 3.50 5.07
N ALA A 113 -16.23 2.83 4.44
CA ALA A 113 -15.11 3.48 3.75
C ALA A 113 -15.54 4.15 2.44
N ARG A 114 -16.63 3.66 1.84
CA ARG A 114 -16.98 3.91 0.44
C ARG A 114 -15.82 3.59 -0.51
N GLU A 115 -14.96 2.66 -0.13
CA GLU A 115 -13.81 2.17 -0.89
C GLU A 115 -13.66 0.67 -0.60
N ARG A 116 -12.96 -0.05 -1.48
CA ARG A 116 -12.61 -1.45 -1.21
C ARG A 116 -11.32 -1.51 -0.41
N LEU A 117 -11.44 -1.94 0.84
CA LEU A 117 -10.32 -2.18 1.75
C LEU A 117 -10.05 -3.68 1.83
N ARG A 118 -8.82 -4.10 1.53
CA ARG A 118 -8.42 -5.52 1.56
C ARG A 118 -7.15 -5.71 2.37
N ILE A 119 -7.02 -6.85 3.03
CA ILE A 119 -5.88 -7.11 3.91
C ILE A 119 -4.70 -7.62 3.07
N LEU A 120 -3.59 -6.88 3.04
CA LEU A 120 -2.31 -7.35 2.48
C LEU A 120 -1.56 -8.27 3.46
N GLY A 121 -1.75 -8.06 4.76
CA GLY A 121 -1.22 -8.94 5.80
C GLY A 121 -1.23 -8.32 7.19
N GLU A 122 -1.10 -9.17 8.19
CA GLU A 122 -1.05 -8.82 9.61
C GLU A 122 0.26 -9.33 10.22
N ILE A 123 1.02 -8.41 10.81
CA ILE A 123 2.41 -8.61 11.23
C ILE A 123 2.50 -8.43 12.74
N PRO A 124 2.89 -9.47 13.51
CA PRO A 124 3.24 -9.32 14.91
C PRO A 124 4.43 -8.39 15.08
N LEU A 125 4.31 -7.42 15.98
CA LEU A 125 5.31 -6.41 16.27
C LEU A 125 6.19 -6.79 17.46
N ARG A 126 5.68 -7.61 18.39
CA ARG A 126 6.44 -8.04 19.58
C ARG A 126 7.53 -9.05 19.22
N ARG A 127 8.73 -8.81 19.75
CA ARG A 127 9.88 -9.70 19.58
C ARG A 127 10.41 -10.14 20.94
N PHE A 128 10.84 -11.38 21.01
CA PHE A 128 11.42 -12.00 22.20
C PHE A 128 12.75 -12.66 21.82
N ASP A 129 13.71 -12.63 22.74
CA ASP A 129 14.98 -13.34 22.59
C ASP A 129 14.82 -14.85 22.81
N THR A 130 15.92 -15.60 22.74
CA THR A 130 15.91 -17.06 22.93
C THR A 130 15.50 -17.50 24.33
N ASN A 131 15.54 -16.61 25.32
CA ASN A 131 15.13 -16.85 26.70
C ASN A 131 13.69 -16.39 26.96
N GLY A 132 13.01 -15.84 25.95
CA GLY A 132 11.65 -15.32 26.06
C GLY A 132 11.55 -13.90 26.62
N ALA A 133 12.67 -13.20 26.82
CA ALA A 133 12.66 -11.80 27.26
C ALA A 133 12.35 -10.86 26.06
N PRO A 134 11.58 -9.78 26.27
CA PRO A 134 11.29 -8.84 25.19
C PRO A 134 12.57 -8.18 24.68
N ILE A 135 12.76 -8.12 23.37
CA ILE A 135 13.82 -7.32 22.77
C ILE A 135 13.43 -5.85 22.91
N LEU A 136 14.33 -5.03 23.42
CA LEU A 136 14.09 -3.60 23.67
C LEU A 136 14.72 -2.73 22.57
N ASP A 137 14.07 -1.59 22.31
CA ASP A 137 14.58 -0.51 21.48
C ASP A 137 15.58 0.38 22.27
N PRO A 138 16.26 1.33 21.61
CA PRO A 138 17.22 2.23 22.28
C PRO A 138 16.66 3.09 23.40
N GLU A 139 15.33 3.21 23.53
CA GLU A 139 14.66 3.98 24.56
C GLU A 139 14.17 3.09 25.72
N GLY A 140 14.47 1.78 25.67
CA GLY A 140 14.12 0.82 26.71
C GLY A 140 12.69 0.28 26.60
N ASN A 141 11.96 0.61 25.53
CA ASN A 141 10.63 0.05 25.27
C ASN A 141 10.76 -1.28 24.50
N PRO A 142 9.78 -2.20 24.56
CA PRO A 142 9.82 -3.36 23.67
C PRO A 142 9.82 -2.91 22.20
N ASP A 143 10.79 -3.42 21.45
CA ASP A 143 10.98 -3.09 20.05
C ASP A 143 9.75 -3.53 19.24
N THR A 144 9.16 -2.56 18.55
CA THR A 144 7.98 -2.74 17.68
C THR A 144 8.29 -2.37 16.24
N SER A 145 9.57 -2.32 15.87
CA SER A 145 9.98 -2.04 14.51
C SER A 145 9.66 -3.20 13.57
N PHE A 146 9.31 -2.87 12.33
CA PHE A 146 9.05 -3.87 11.30
C PHE A 146 9.41 -3.34 9.92
N MET A 147 9.61 -4.25 8.98
CA MET A 147 9.55 -3.97 7.56
C MET A 147 8.73 -5.06 6.86
N ALA A 148 7.95 -4.67 5.87
CA ALA A 148 7.16 -5.53 5.02
C ALA A 148 7.42 -5.18 3.55
N LYS A 149 7.59 -6.20 2.71
CA LYS A 149 7.61 -6.05 1.27
C LYS A 149 6.19 -6.20 0.74
N ILE A 150 5.73 -5.22 -0.02
CA ILE A 150 4.35 -5.12 -0.54
C ILE A 150 4.36 -4.81 -2.04
N PRO A 151 3.25 -5.05 -2.77
CA PRO A 151 3.05 -4.51 -4.11
C PRO A 151 3.34 -3.00 -4.15
N ALA A 152 4.21 -2.57 -5.06
CA ALA A 152 4.41 -1.15 -5.30
C ALA A 152 3.19 -0.57 -6.03
N ASP A 153 3.14 0.75 -6.16
CA ASP A 153 2.11 1.51 -6.87
C ASP A 153 0.65 1.21 -6.44
N THR A 154 0.49 0.49 -5.33
CA THR A 154 -0.78 0.14 -4.68
C THR A 154 -1.00 1.08 -3.50
N PRO A 155 -2.13 1.82 -3.42
CA PRO A 155 -2.47 2.59 -2.24
C PRO A 155 -2.68 1.68 -1.04
N PHE A 156 -2.12 2.04 0.11
CA PHE A 156 -2.28 1.25 1.34
C PHE A 156 -2.40 2.12 2.59
N SER A 157 -2.88 1.54 3.68
CA SER A 157 -2.87 2.13 5.01
C SER A 157 -2.55 1.10 6.10
N PHE A 158 -2.43 1.58 7.35
CA PHE A 158 -2.12 0.80 8.53
C PHE A 158 -3.28 0.79 9.52
N GLN A 159 -3.49 -0.38 10.11
CA GLN A 159 -4.35 -0.62 11.26
C GLN A 159 -3.51 -1.24 12.38
N MET A 160 -3.36 -0.54 13.49
CA MET A 160 -2.64 -1.08 14.66
C MET A 160 -3.58 -2.00 15.43
N LEU A 161 -3.11 -3.18 15.80
CA LEU A 161 -3.95 -4.22 16.40
C LEU A 161 -3.45 -4.64 17.78
N ASP A 162 -4.40 -5.02 18.63
CA ASP A 162 -4.12 -5.69 19.89
C ASP A 162 -3.89 -7.21 19.71
N LYS A 163 -3.62 -7.89 20.82
CA LYS A 163 -3.35 -9.34 20.83
C LYS A 163 -4.56 -10.21 20.44
N ASP A 164 -5.76 -9.63 20.44
CA ASP A 164 -7.00 -10.28 20.07
C ASP A 164 -7.35 -10.01 18.59
N GLY A 165 -6.51 -9.25 17.87
CA GLY A 165 -6.70 -8.90 16.47
C GLY A 165 -7.68 -7.75 16.25
N LEU A 166 -7.99 -7.00 17.30
CA LEU A 166 -8.92 -5.87 17.29
C LEU A 166 -8.17 -4.57 17.05
N LEU A 167 -8.82 -3.62 16.37
CA LEU A 167 -8.23 -2.33 16.04
C LEU A 167 -7.96 -1.50 17.30
N LEU A 168 -6.74 -0.99 17.44
CA LEU A 168 -6.35 0.01 18.44
C LEU A 168 -6.41 1.42 17.86
N THR A 169 -5.97 1.58 16.61
CA THR A 169 -6.07 2.82 15.85
C THR A 169 -5.86 2.53 14.36
N MET A 170 -6.38 3.38 13.50
CA MET A 170 -6.14 3.32 12.05
C MET A 170 -5.62 4.66 11.53
N ALA A 171 -4.70 4.61 10.58
CA ALA A 171 -4.36 5.77 9.78
C ALA A 171 -5.48 5.99 8.72
N GLN A 172 -6.26 7.07 8.81
CA GLN A 172 -7.18 7.46 7.73
C GLN A 172 -6.46 8.33 6.69
N THR A 173 -5.41 7.77 6.11
CA THR A 173 -4.70 8.36 4.97
C THR A 173 -4.14 7.24 4.10
N TRP A 174 -3.93 7.52 2.82
CA TRP A 174 -3.31 6.58 1.91
C TRP A 174 -1.81 6.83 1.83
N HIS A 175 -1.06 5.75 1.72
CA HIS A 175 0.37 5.73 1.47
C HIS A 175 0.61 4.98 0.16
N GLN A 176 1.79 5.18 -0.42
CA GLN A 176 2.24 4.44 -1.59
C GLN A 176 3.76 4.32 -1.54
N VAL A 177 4.28 3.23 -2.09
CA VAL A 177 5.70 3.06 -2.40
C VAL A 177 5.87 2.78 -3.89
N ARG A 178 6.92 3.34 -4.48
CA ARG A 178 7.32 3.10 -5.87
C ARG A 178 8.09 1.78 -5.98
N PRO A 179 8.17 1.18 -7.19
CA PRO A 179 8.99 0.00 -7.43
C PRO A 179 10.45 0.22 -7.03
N GLY A 180 10.98 -0.65 -6.15
CA GLY A 180 12.32 -0.55 -5.60
C GLY A 180 12.50 0.44 -4.44
N GLU A 181 11.42 1.06 -3.96
CA GLU A 181 11.48 2.04 -2.87
C GLU A 181 11.53 1.36 -1.49
N VAL A 182 12.25 1.98 -0.56
CA VAL A 182 12.20 1.64 0.87
C VAL A 182 11.68 2.85 1.64
N ARG A 183 10.54 2.70 2.30
CA ARG A 183 9.91 3.70 3.16
C ARG A 183 9.65 3.12 4.55
N ASN A 184 10.72 3.01 5.34
CA ASN A 184 10.71 2.38 6.68
C ASN A 184 11.01 3.35 7.83
N ASN A 185 11.13 4.64 7.53
CA ASN A 185 11.61 5.69 8.42
C ASN A 185 10.49 6.66 8.86
N CYS A 186 9.28 6.15 9.08
CA CYS A 186 8.18 6.96 9.61
C CYS A 186 8.42 7.44 11.05
N GLY A 187 9.32 6.78 11.81
CA GLY A 187 9.76 7.24 13.14
C GLY A 187 8.78 6.95 14.29
N GLY A 188 7.50 6.77 13.97
CA GLY A 188 6.38 6.56 14.88
C GLY A 188 5.03 6.54 14.16
N CYS A 189 3.96 6.19 14.86
CA CYS A 189 2.58 6.28 14.36
C CYS A 189 2.04 7.70 14.58
N HIS A 190 2.03 8.52 13.53
CA HIS A 190 1.58 9.92 13.58
C HIS A 190 2.37 10.81 14.56
N ALA A 191 3.58 10.40 14.96
CA ALA A 191 4.36 11.02 16.03
C ALA A 191 5.15 12.25 15.55
N HIS A 192 4.46 13.34 15.19
CA HIS A 192 5.05 14.55 14.60
C HIS A 192 5.75 15.44 15.63
N SER A 193 5.33 15.40 16.89
CA SER A 193 5.95 16.19 17.97
C SER A 193 7.06 15.46 18.72
N GLN A 194 7.29 14.18 18.40
CA GLN A 194 8.35 13.35 18.97
C GLN A 194 9.55 13.26 18.03
N GLN A 195 10.74 13.22 18.61
CA GLN A 195 11.94 12.90 17.84
C GLN A 195 11.80 11.48 17.27
N PRO A 196 11.96 11.25 15.95
CA PRO A 196 11.80 9.92 15.38
C PRO A 196 12.91 8.99 15.88
N LEU A 197 12.56 7.72 16.13
CA LEU A 197 13.57 6.67 16.35
C LEU A 197 14.18 6.29 14.99
N LEU A 198 15.51 6.25 14.91
CA LEU A 198 16.22 5.83 13.70
C LEU A 198 16.09 4.32 13.50
N ILE A 199 15.73 3.90 12.30
CA ILE A 199 15.43 2.48 11.99
C ILE A 199 16.68 1.60 12.16
N GLU A 200 17.86 2.11 11.84
CA GLU A 200 19.14 1.41 11.98
C GLU A 200 19.48 1.01 13.43
N ASN A 201 18.84 1.66 14.41
CA ASN A 201 19.05 1.36 15.82
C ASN A 201 18.01 0.37 16.39
N THR A 202 17.08 -0.10 15.58
CA THR A 202 16.03 -1.04 15.99
C THR A 202 16.32 -2.46 15.52
N PHE A 203 15.54 -3.44 15.99
CA PHE A 203 15.63 -4.82 15.56
C PHE A 203 15.47 -4.97 14.04
N ALA A 204 14.48 -4.30 13.45
CA ALA A 204 14.23 -4.38 12.01
C ALA A 204 15.33 -3.73 11.15
N GLY A 205 16.10 -2.77 11.68
CA GLY A 205 17.21 -2.16 10.94
C GLY A 205 18.53 -2.91 11.02
N LYS A 206 18.63 -3.99 11.81
CA LYS A 206 19.88 -4.75 11.94
C LYS A 206 20.27 -5.43 10.62
N PRO A 207 21.57 -5.49 10.29
CA PRO A 207 22.05 -6.26 9.14
C PRO A 207 21.53 -7.70 9.17
N GLY A 208 21.01 -8.18 8.05
CA GLY A 208 20.45 -9.52 7.92
C GLY A 208 18.97 -9.66 8.32
N TYR A 209 18.33 -8.63 8.85
CA TYR A 209 16.87 -8.63 9.02
C TYR A 209 16.20 -8.84 7.66
N LYS A 210 15.19 -9.73 7.63
CA LYS A 210 14.40 -10.01 6.44
C LYS A 210 13.02 -9.37 6.57
N PRO A 211 12.67 -8.41 5.69
CA PRO A 211 11.31 -7.91 5.60
C PRO A 211 10.32 -9.07 5.42
N ILE A 212 9.15 -8.94 6.03
CA ILE A 212 8.08 -9.91 5.84
C ILE A 212 7.56 -9.76 4.42
N ASP A 213 7.68 -10.82 3.62
CA ASP A 213 7.34 -10.78 2.19
C ASP A 213 5.84 -11.05 1.97
N LEU A 214 5.03 -10.00 2.09
CA LEU A 214 3.58 -10.08 1.90
C LEU A 214 3.17 -10.27 0.44
N THR A 215 4.13 -10.23 -0.50
CA THR A 215 3.88 -10.49 -1.93
C THR A 215 3.94 -11.98 -2.25
N ARG A 216 4.43 -12.80 -1.31
CA ARG A 216 4.55 -14.26 -1.46
C ARG A 216 3.59 -15.03 -0.57
N MET A 217 3.07 -14.40 0.46
CA MET A 217 2.14 -14.97 1.41
C MET A 217 1.35 -13.88 2.12
N VAL A 218 0.16 -14.19 2.63
CA VAL A 218 -0.56 -13.29 3.54
C VAL A 218 -0.56 -13.90 4.93
N THR A 219 -0.10 -13.15 5.93
CA THR A 219 -0.22 -13.54 7.34
C THR A 219 -1.50 -12.94 7.93
N LEU A 220 -2.24 -13.73 8.70
CA LEU A 220 -3.43 -13.27 9.43
C LEU A 220 -3.33 -13.72 10.88
N LEU A 221 -3.57 -12.82 11.82
CA LEU A 221 -3.65 -13.13 13.24
C LEU A 221 -4.75 -14.17 13.50
N THR A 222 -4.42 -15.09 14.40
CA THR A 222 -5.29 -16.14 14.89
C THR A 222 -4.81 -16.52 16.29
N ARG A 223 -5.31 -17.63 16.83
CA ARG A 223 -4.90 -18.16 18.12
C ARG A 223 -4.56 -19.64 18.04
N THR A 224 -3.61 -20.03 18.86
CA THR A 224 -3.36 -21.44 19.17
C THR A 224 -4.56 -22.04 19.93
N PRO A 225 -4.69 -23.37 20.02
CA PRO A 225 -5.72 -24.01 20.85
C PRO A 225 -5.68 -23.59 22.33
N GLY A 226 -4.53 -23.15 22.84
CA GLY A 226 -4.37 -22.58 24.19
C GLY A 226 -4.72 -21.10 24.30
N GLY A 227 -5.28 -20.48 23.25
CA GLY A 227 -5.72 -19.08 23.23
C GLY A 227 -4.59 -18.06 23.06
N GLN A 228 -3.35 -18.50 22.84
CA GLN A 228 -2.23 -17.58 22.62
C GLN A 228 -2.25 -17.00 21.20
N PRO A 229 -2.01 -15.69 21.02
CA PRO A 229 -1.93 -15.06 19.71
C PRO A 229 -0.85 -15.72 18.83
N THR A 230 -1.17 -15.92 17.57
CA THR A 230 -0.24 -16.41 16.55
C THR A 230 -0.69 -15.92 15.17
N VAL A 231 0.00 -16.33 14.10
CA VAL A 231 -0.39 -16.05 12.72
C VAL A 231 -0.62 -17.34 11.94
N LYS A 232 -1.65 -17.35 11.10
CA LYS A 232 -1.80 -18.31 10.01
C LYS A 232 -1.25 -17.71 8.71
N THR A 233 -0.66 -18.56 7.88
CA THR A 233 -0.10 -18.16 6.58
C THR A 233 -1.03 -18.65 5.47
N ASN A 234 -1.43 -17.73 4.60
CA ASN A 234 -2.29 -17.97 3.45
C ASN A 234 -1.51 -17.76 2.14
N PRO A 235 -2.01 -18.29 1.01
CA PRO A 235 -1.50 -17.93 -0.32
C PRO A 235 -1.46 -16.41 -0.54
N PRO A 236 -0.60 -15.91 -1.43
CA PRO A 236 -0.52 -14.48 -1.76
C PRO A 236 -1.82 -13.97 -2.40
N GLY A 237 -2.05 -12.66 -2.29
CA GLY A 237 -3.23 -11.96 -2.81
C GLY A 237 -4.06 -11.35 -1.69
N ALA A 238 -4.51 -10.11 -1.87
CA ALA A 238 -5.21 -9.37 -0.83
C ALA A 238 -6.47 -10.12 -0.34
N VAL A 239 -6.63 -10.22 0.98
CA VAL A 239 -7.71 -10.96 1.62
C VAL A 239 -8.93 -10.06 1.83
N ASN A 240 -10.09 -10.59 1.48
CA ASN A 240 -11.38 -9.97 1.72
C ASN A 240 -12.04 -10.53 2.97
N VAL A 241 -12.84 -9.71 3.65
CA VAL A 241 -13.86 -10.15 4.61
C VAL A 241 -15.16 -9.43 4.27
N GLU A 242 -16.15 -10.14 3.73
CA GLU A 242 -17.40 -9.57 3.18
C GLU A 242 -18.62 -10.22 3.84
N PHE A 243 -19.69 -9.42 4.02
CA PHE A 243 -20.83 -9.84 4.82
C PHE A 243 -21.53 -11.12 4.31
N LEU A 244 -21.91 -11.17 3.03
CA LEU A 244 -22.67 -12.30 2.48
C LEU A 244 -21.86 -13.59 2.43
N ARG A 245 -20.59 -13.49 2.04
CA ARG A 245 -19.68 -14.62 1.87
C ARG A 245 -19.17 -15.17 3.20
N ASP A 246 -18.81 -14.28 4.13
CA ASP A 246 -18.03 -14.67 5.32
C ASP A 246 -18.83 -14.55 6.63
N ILE A 247 -19.65 -13.50 6.78
CA ILE A 247 -20.33 -13.21 8.07
C ILE A 247 -21.68 -13.91 8.18
N ARG A 248 -22.54 -13.77 7.18
CA ARG A 248 -23.90 -14.33 7.18
C ARG A 248 -23.91 -15.85 7.44
N PRO A 249 -23.04 -16.68 6.83
CA PRO A 249 -23.05 -18.11 7.12
C PRO A 249 -22.81 -18.43 8.60
N VAL A 250 -21.95 -17.66 9.28
CA VAL A 250 -21.68 -17.82 10.71
C VAL A 250 -22.89 -17.37 11.54
N LEU A 251 -23.54 -16.26 11.17
CA LEU A 251 -24.78 -15.80 11.81
C LEU A 251 -25.89 -16.84 11.69
N GLN A 252 -26.10 -17.41 10.49
CA GLN A 252 -27.10 -18.43 10.24
C GLN A 252 -26.86 -19.70 11.08
N ARG A 253 -25.61 -20.14 11.18
CA ARG A 253 -25.25 -21.33 11.94
C ARG A 253 -25.34 -21.13 13.45
N SER A 254 -24.89 -19.97 13.94
CA SER A 254 -24.53 -19.80 15.36
C SER A 254 -25.33 -18.72 16.09
N CYS A 255 -26.19 -17.96 15.39
CA CYS A 255 -26.94 -16.86 15.98
C CYS A 255 -28.44 -16.93 15.67
N VAL A 256 -28.82 -17.19 14.42
CA VAL A 256 -30.21 -17.20 13.93
C VAL A 256 -31.16 -18.10 14.76
N PRO A 257 -30.77 -19.30 15.24
CA PRO A 257 -31.68 -20.12 16.07
C PRO A 257 -32.23 -19.43 17.32
N CYS A 258 -31.54 -18.40 17.83
CA CYS A 258 -32.00 -17.57 18.96
C CYS A 258 -32.35 -16.12 18.56
N HIS A 259 -31.99 -15.69 17.35
CA HIS A 259 -32.16 -14.34 16.84
C HIS A 259 -32.84 -14.37 15.46
N SER A 260 -34.09 -14.81 15.45
CA SER A 260 -34.94 -14.93 14.26
C SER A 260 -36.23 -14.13 14.41
N THR A 261 -36.97 -14.00 13.31
CA THR A 261 -38.34 -13.46 13.29
C THR A 261 -39.30 -14.21 14.23
N THR A 262 -38.98 -15.45 14.59
CA THR A 262 -39.76 -16.29 15.52
C THR A 262 -39.18 -16.33 16.94
N ASN A 263 -37.89 -16.04 17.11
CA ASN A 263 -37.19 -15.98 18.39
C ASN A 263 -36.33 -14.72 18.45
N VAL A 264 -36.88 -13.65 19.01
CA VAL A 264 -36.28 -12.31 18.99
C VAL A 264 -35.43 -12.02 20.23
N SER A 265 -34.57 -12.96 20.65
CA SER A 265 -33.77 -12.79 21.87
C SER A 265 -32.94 -11.51 21.81
N GLY A 266 -32.92 -10.74 22.90
CA GLY A 266 -32.25 -9.45 22.95
C GLY A 266 -32.79 -8.40 21.97
N ASN A 267 -34.03 -8.58 21.47
CA ASN A 267 -34.66 -7.73 20.47
C ASN A 267 -33.84 -7.61 19.16
N LEU A 268 -33.20 -8.70 18.75
CA LEU A 268 -32.38 -8.79 17.55
C LEU A 268 -32.87 -9.92 16.64
N VAL A 269 -32.98 -9.63 15.34
CA VAL A 269 -33.38 -10.55 14.27
C VAL A 269 -32.28 -10.57 13.22
N LEU A 270 -31.85 -11.77 12.82
CA LEU A 270 -30.74 -12.01 11.90
C LEU A 270 -31.11 -12.93 10.72
N ASP A 271 -32.38 -13.31 10.59
CA ASP A 271 -32.93 -14.06 9.46
C ASP A 271 -33.90 -13.22 8.59
N ASP A 272 -33.89 -11.90 8.78
CA ASP A 272 -34.67 -10.96 8.00
C ASP A 272 -33.88 -10.57 6.73
N TYR A 273 -34.22 -11.19 5.60
CA TYR A 273 -33.57 -10.92 4.32
C TYR A 273 -34.34 -9.90 3.46
N THR A 274 -35.34 -9.22 4.04
CA THR A 274 -36.09 -8.20 3.30
C THR A 274 -35.19 -7.02 2.95
N ASN A 275 -35.46 -6.39 1.81
CA ASN A 275 -34.64 -5.30 1.30
C ASN A 275 -35.07 -3.97 1.93
N TYR A 276 -34.13 -3.29 2.58
CA TYR A 276 -34.26 -1.96 3.13
C TYR A 276 -33.24 -1.04 2.45
N SER A 277 -33.72 -0.23 1.49
CA SER A 277 -32.89 0.71 0.75
C SER A 277 -31.66 0.08 0.08
N GLY A 278 -31.83 -1.11 -0.50
CA GLY A 278 -30.76 -1.83 -1.20
C GLY A 278 -30.00 -2.84 -0.34
N LEU A 279 -30.25 -2.90 0.97
CA LEU A 279 -29.55 -3.76 1.92
C LEU A 279 -30.50 -4.78 2.55
N PRO A 280 -30.06 -6.03 2.79
CA PRO A 280 -30.88 -7.02 3.48
C PRO A 280 -30.99 -6.67 4.98
N GLY A 281 -32.12 -6.98 5.61
CA GLY A 281 -32.42 -6.63 7.00
C GLY A 281 -31.42 -7.14 8.03
N ASP A 282 -30.86 -8.33 7.84
CA ASP A 282 -29.82 -8.93 8.68
C ASP A 282 -28.54 -8.09 8.71
N TYR A 283 -28.14 -7.52 7.56
CA TYR A 283 -27.06 -6.55 7.47
C TYR A 283 -27.48 -5.20 8.05
N ALA A 284 -28.62 -4.67 7.62
CA ALA A 284 -29.03 -3.29 7.96
C ALA A 284 -29.17 -3.10 9.48
N ARG A 285 -29.74 -4.08 10.19
CA ARG A 285 -29.83 -4.04 11.66
C ARG A 285 -28.46 -3.98 12.36
N LEU A 286 -27.44 -4.57 11.76
CA LEU A 286 -26.09 -4.61 12.32
C LEU A 286 -25.26 -3.41 11.90
N ALA A 287 -25.33 -2.95 10.64
CA ALA A 287 -24.39 -2.00 10.06
C ALA A 287 -25.03 -0.83 9.30
N ASP A 288 -26.36 -0.71 9.26
CA ASP A 288 -27.06 0.43 8.61
C ASP A 288 -28.39 0.74 9.33
N ASP A 289 -28.32 1.09 10.62
CA ASP A 289 -29.51 1.43 11.41
C ASP A 289 -29.31 2.69 12.27
N ASN A 290 -28.76 3.75 11.70
CA ASN A 290 -28.60 5.01 12.41
C ASN A 290 -29.93 5.60 12.91
N ALA A 291 -31.03 5.34 12.19
CA ALA A 291 -32.38 5.76 12.54
C ALA A 291 -32.99 4.96 13.71
N ALA A 292 -32.29 3.93 14.22
CA ALA A 292 -32.76 3.03 15.27
C ALA A 292 -34.16 2.48 14.98
N ARG A 293 -34.34 1.97 13.75
CA ARG A 293 -35.57 1.33 13.27
C ARG A 293 -35.86 0.06 14.04
N TRP A 294 -34.81 -0.64 14.47
CA TRP A 294 -34.92 -1.94 15.14
C TRP A 294 -34.18 -1.96 16.49
N GLY A 295 -34.44 -3.00 17.26
CA GLY A 295 -33.78 -3.23 18.54
C GLY A 295 -34.08 -2.16 19.58
N TYR A 296 -33.15 -2.03 20.54
CA TYR A 296 -33.23 -1.00 21.57
C TYR A 296 -32.70 0.33 21.06
N LYS A 297 -33.51 1.38 21.21
CA LYS A 297 -33.16 2.74 20.78
C LYS A 297 -32.14 3.41 21.72
N PRO A 298 -31.34 4.37 21.25
CA PRO A 298 -30.49 5.18 22.11
C PRO A 298 -31.32 6.04 23.06
N VAL A 299 -30.76 6.41 24.20
CA VAL A 299 -31.47 7.09 25.30
C VAL A 299 -31.49 8.61 25.17
N ILE A 300 -30.82 9.17 24.15
CA ILE A 300 -30.94 10.61 23.82
C ILE A 300 -32.32 10.96 23.28
N SER A 301 -32.66 12.25 23.36
CA SER A 301 -33.96 12.80 22.96
C SER A 301 -34.34 12.52 21.50
N SER A 302 -33.37 12.50 20.57
CA SER A 302 -33.63 12.19 19.16
C SER A 302 -33.96 10.72 18.90
N ARG A 303 -33.60 9.83 19.83
CA ARG A 303 -33.79 8.37 19.72
C ARG A 303 -33.14 7.77 18.46
N THR A 304 -32.08 8.40 17.95
CA THR A 304 -31.28 7.96 16.80
C THR A 304 -29.81 7.75 17.17
N TRP A 305 -29.15 6.78 16.54
CA TRP A 305 -27.70 6.60 16.65
C TRP A 305 -27.01 7.65 15.77
N ARG A 306 -25.91 8.22 16.28
CA ARG A 306 -25.23 9.36 15.67
C ARG A 306 -23.72 9.17 15.65
N GLN A 307 -23.02 10.05 14.95
CA GLN A 307 -21.55 10.05 14.84
C GLN A 307 -21.05 8.73 14.25
N SER A 308 -20.08 8.07 14.91
CA SER A 308 -19.50 6.81 14.44
C SER A 308 -20.39 5.58 14.61
N ASN A 309 -21.59 5.69 15.21
CA ASN A 309 -22.50 4.56 15.35
C ASN A 309 -23.24 4.29 14.04
N ALA A 310 -22.95 3.14 13.41
CA ALA A 310 -23.73 2.64 12.27
C ALA A 310 -25.07 2.04 12.72
N SER A 311 -25.08 1.45 13.92
CA SER A 311 -26.26 0.90 14.60
C SER A 311 -25.98 0.85 16.11
N ARG A 312 -26.84 0.18 16.88
CA ARG A 312 -26.53 -0.21 18.28
C ARG A 312 -25.30 -1.12 18.39
N TYR A 313 -25.07 -1.95 17.38
CA TYR A 313 -24.17 -3.10 17.44
C TYR A 313 -22.78 -2.82 16.86
N VAL A 314 -22.70 -1.90 15.91
CA VAL A 314 -21.48 -1.57 15.18
C VAL A 314 -21.19 -0.08 15.28
N ARG A 315 -19.95 0.23 15.67
CA ARG A 315 -19.31 1.52 15.43
C ARG A 315 -18.38 1.38 14.23
N MET A 316 -18.51 2.30 13.28
CA MET A 316 -17.81 2.24 11.99
C MET A 316 -16.30 2.18 12.22
N PHE A 317 -15.66 1.14 11.70
CA PHE A 317 -14.22 0.86 11.83
C PHE A 317 -13.71 0.63 13.25
N GLN A 318 -14.59 0.52 14.25
CA GLN A 318 -14.22 0.50 15.66
C GLN A 318 -14.62 -0.86 16.28
N SER A 319 -13.88 -1.92 15.97
CA SER A 319 -14.19 -3.26 16.49
C SER A 319 -14.09 -3.33 18.02
N ARG A 320 -13.13 -2.64 18.64
CA ARG A 320 -12.99 -2.65 20.11
C ARG A 320 -14.13 -1.94 20.80
N ARG A 321 -14.81 -1.00 20.14
CA ARG A 321 -15.97 -0.28 20.68
C ARG A 321 -17.31 -0.75 20.12
N SER A 322 -17.37 -1.87 19.42
CA SER A 322 -18.63 -2.40 18.88
C SER A 322 -19.25 -3.43 19.82
N LEU A 323 -20.51 -3.21 20.23
CA LEU A 323 -21.24 -4.10 21.13
C LEU A 323 -21.34 -5.54 20.59
N LEU A 324 -21.47 -5.71 19.27
CA LEU A 324 -21.44 -7.03 18.62
C LEU A 324 -20.16 -7.79 18.99
N ILE A 325 -19.02 -7.11 18.91
CA ILE A 325 -17.71 -7.70 19.17
C ILE A 325 -17.54 -7.99 20.65
N TRP A 326 -18.04 -7.13 21.55
CA TRP A 326 -18.05 -7.43 22.99
C TRP A 326 -18.83 -8.70 23.31
N LYS A 327 -19.97 -8.91 22.67
CA LYS A 327 -20.78 -10.13 22.82
C LYS A 327 -20.04 -11.34 22.28
N ILE A 328 -19.38 -11.24 21.14
CA ILE A 328 -18.61 -12.34 20.51
C ILE A 328 -17.38 -12.74 21.33
N PHE A 329 -16.70 -11.77 21.95
CA PHE A 329 -15.51 -12.00 22.78
C PHE A 329 -15.83 -12.23 24.26
N GLY A 330 -17.06 -11.95 24.69
CA GLY A 330 -17.54 -12.21 26.05
C GLY A 330 -17.05 -11.22 27.10
N ARG A 331 -16.70 -10.00 26.70
CA ARG A 331 -16.26 -8.92 27.60
C ARG A 331 -16.25 -7.57 26.89
N ARG A 332 -16.19 -6.49 27.66
CA ARG A 332 -15.79 -5.18 27.12
C ARG A 332 -14.36 -5.23 26.57
N LEU A 333 -14.13 -4.51 25.48
CA LEU A 333 -12.85 -4.50 24.75
C LEU A 333 -12.29 -3.09 24.58
N ASP A 334 -12.99 -2.06 25.01
CA ASP A 334 -12.70 -0.65 24.75
C ASP A 334 -11.93 0.04 25.87
N GLY A 335 -11.57 -0.69 26.93
CA GLY A 335 -10.76 -0.19 28.04
C GLY A 335 -11.55 0.48 29.17
N TRP A 336 -12.87 0.61 29.03
CA TRP A 336 -13.76 1.04 30.11
C TRP A 336 -14.47 -0.16 30.76
N SER A 337 -14.96 0.07 31.97
CA SER A 337 -15.90 -0.79 32.68
C SER A 337 -17.33 -0.28 32.52
N ASN A 338 -18.34 -1.13 32.76
CA ASN A 338 -19.74 -0.71 32.82
C ASN A 338 -20.01 0.38 33.88
N ALA A 339 -19.11 0.55 34.87
CA ALA A 339 -19.28 1.55 35.93
C ALA A 339 -18.73 2.93 35.56
N ASP A 340 -17.97 3.04 34.47
CA ASP A 340 -17.26 4.28 34.12
C ASP A 340 -18.21 5.35 33.56
N HIS A 341 -19.35 4.92 33.02
CA HIS A 341 -20.36 5.78 32.40
C HIS A 341 -21.78 5.35 32.83
N PRO A 342 -22.75 6.28 32.92
CA PRO A 342 -24.12 5.92 33.22
C PRO A 342 -24.73 5.07 32.10
N THR A 343 -25.54 4.08 32.43
CA THR A 343 -26.28 3.27 31.45
C THR A 343 -27.69 3.00 31.98
N GLU A 344 -28.65 2.89 31.08
CA GLU A 344 -30.03 2.59 31.44
C GLU A 344 -30.18 1.16 31.98
N SER A 345 -30.92 0.97 33.08
CA SER A 345 -31.11 -0.38 33.64
C SER A 345 -32.06 -1.24 32.79
N VAL A 346 -32.89 -0.60 31.96
CA VAL A 346 -33.72 -1.25 30.94
C VAL A 346 -33.30 -0.74 29.58
N ALA A 347 -32.72 -1.62 28.75
CA ALA A 347 -32.12 -1.26 27.47
C ALA A 347 -33.03 -0.37 26.61
N GLY A 348 -32.52 0.80 26.24
CA GLY A 348 -33.21 1.81 25.45
C GLY A 348 -34.37 2.55 26.14
N ASP A 349 -34.55 2.43 27.45
CA ASP A 349 -35.49 3.26 28.23
C ASP A 349 -34.76 4.37 29.00
N PRO A 350 -34.83 5.63 28.54
CA PRO A 350 -34.15 6.75 29.19
C PRO A 350 -34.65 7.04 30.61
N ALA A 351 -35.88 6.61 30.96
CA ALA A 351 -36.42 6.80 32.31
C ALA A 351 -35.70 5.94 33.36
N THR A 352 -34.90 4.97 32.91
CA THR A 352 -34.16 4.05 33.78
C THR A 352 -32.67 4.36 33.89
N LEU A 353 -32.25 5.54 33.43
CA LEU A 353 -30.93 6.09 33.72
C LEU A 353 -30.80 6.43 35.22
N PRO A 354 -29.57 6.37 35.79
CA PRO A 354 -29.33 6.82 37.15
C PRO A 354 -29.84 8.25 37.38
N PRO A 355 -30.44 8.57 38.54
CA PRO A 355 -30.94 9.91 38.82
C PRO A 355 -29.90 11.01 38.57
N GLY A 356 -30.24 12.00 37.74
CA GLY A 356 -29.35 13.10 37.38
C GLY A 356 -28.32 12.78 36.30
N ALA A 357 -28.30 11.58 35.73
CA ALA A 357 -27.45 11.26 34.59
C ALA A 357 -27.90 12.03 33.34
N ASP A 358 -26.92 12.56 32.60
CA ASP A 358 -27.15 13.15 31.28
C ASP A 358 -27.19 12.03 30.23
N PRO A 359 -28.25 11.90 29.42
CA PRO A 359 -28.30 10.94 28.32
C PRO A 359 -27.15 11.06 27.31
N ASN A 360 -26.53 12.23 27.16
CA ASN A 360 -25.35 12.42 26.30
C ASN A 360 -24.07 11.78 26.85
N ARG A 361 -24.11 11.34 28.11
CA ARG A 361 -23.02 10.63 28.78
C ARG A 361 -23.29 9.14 28.84
N ALA A 362 -24.44 8.69 28.33
CA ALA A 362 -24.89 7.33 28.51
C ALA A 362 -24.14 6.36 27.60
N ASP A 363 -23.70 5.24 28.17
CA ASP A 363 -22.97 4.19 27.46
C ASP A 363 -23.86 2.96 27.19
N LEU A 364 -23.33 2.02 26.42
CA LEU A 364 -23.83 0.65 26.37
C LEU A 364 -23.01 -0.23 27.31
N ASP A 365 -23.69 -1.15 28.00
CA ASP A 365 -23.04 -2.12 28.87
C ASP A 365 -22.83 -3.48 28.20
N TYR A 366 -21.70 -4.13 28.52
CA TYR A 366 -21.59 -5.57 28.35
C TYR A 366 -22.38 -6.27 29.46
N THR A 367 -23.55 -6.79 29.11
CA THR A 367 -24.41 -7.57 30.01
C THR A 367 -24.53 -9.02 29.56
N GLY A 368 -24.94 -9.93 30.46
CA GLY A 368 -25.17 -11.34 30.10
C GLY A 368 -23.87 -12.13 29.84
N GLN A 369 -23.90 -13.03 28.85
CA GLN A 369 -22.81 -13.96 28.54
C GLN A 369 -22.17 -13.67 27.17
N ILE A 370 -21.05 -14.34 26.88
CA ILE A 370 -20.52 -14.47 25.52
C ILE A 370 -21.58 -15.05 24.58
N MET A 371 -21.54 -14.65 23.31
CA MET A 371 -22.47 -15.12 22.28
C MET A 371 -21.74 -15.96 21.22
N PRO A 372 -22.28 -17.14 20.86
CA PRO A 372 -23.44 -17.77 21.49
C PRO A 372 -23.14 -18.23 22.93
N PRO A 373 -24.17 -18.32 23.81
CA PRO A 373 -23.98 -18.73 25.19
C PRO A 373 -23.38 -20.14 25.30
N PRO A 374 -22.44 -20.38 26.24
CA PRO A 374 -21.92 -21.72 26.48
C PRO A 374 -23.05 -22.71 26.81
N GLY A 375 -23.05 -23.86 26.14
CA GLY A 375 -24.09 -24.89 26.32
C GLY A 375 -25.42 -24.60 25.63
N SER A 376 -25.52 -23.56 24.79
CA SER A 376 -26.66 -23.34 23.90
C SER A 376 -26.75 -24.42 22.81
N SER A 377 -27.88 -24.46 22.09
CA SER A 377 -28.15 -25.44 21.02
C SER A 377 -27.35 -25.20 19.72
N VAL A 378 -26.47 -24.19 19.71
CA VAL A 378 -25.68 -23.78 18.55
C VAL A 378 -24.18 -23.88 18.85
N PRO A 379 -23.35 -24.16 17.83
CA PRO A 379 -21.91 -24.30 18.05
C PRO A 379 -21.26 -22.96 18.43
N PRO A 380 -20.23 -22.96 19.31
CA PRO A 380 -19.45 -21.75 19.60
C PRO A 380 -18.68 -21.27 18.37
N LEU A 381 -18.39 -19.97 18.32
CA LEU A 381 -17.48 -19.43 17.31
C LEU A 381 -16.04 -19.86 17.59
N THR A 382 -15.35 -20.29 16.55
CA THR A 382 -13.90 -20.46 16.56
C THR A 382 -13.21 -19.10 16.73
N ASP A 383 -11.97 -19.08 17.21
CA ASP A 383 -11.24 -17.82 17.35
C ASP A 383 -11.02 -17.12 16.00
N ASP A 384 -10.86 -17.89 14.92
CA ASP A 384 -10.80 -17.35 13.56
C ASP A 384 -12.10 -16.63 13.16
N GLU A 385 -13.26 -17.19 13.50
CA GLU A 385 -14.56 -16.56 13.24
C GLU A 385 -14.74 -15.29 14.07
N LYS A 386 -14.33 -15.29 15.35
CA LYS A 386 -14.39 -14.08 16.20
C LYS A 386 -13.56 -12.95 15.61
N ILE A 387 -12.32 -13.23 15.21
CA ILE A 387 -11.42 -12.24 14.59
C ILE A 387 -11.93 -11.83 13.20
N MET A 388 -12.61 -12.73 12.47
CA MET A 388 -13.25 -12.39 11.19
C MET A 388 -14.36 -11.36 11.36
N PHE A 389 -15.19 -11.44 12.39
CA PHE A 389 -16.16 -10.38 12.71
C PHE A 389 -15.49 -9.04 13.03
N ALA A 390 -14.38 -9.05 13.78
CA ALA A 390 -13.60 -7.85 14.04
C ALA A 390 -13.03 -7.24 12.75
N ARG A 391 -12.42 -8.05 11.88
CA ARG A 391 -11.95 -7.63 10.55
C ARG A 391 -13.06 -7.01 9.72
N TRP A 392 -14.25 -7.63 9.71
CA TRP A 392 -15.39 -7.10 8.96
C TRP A 392 -15.77 -5.69 9.44
N VAL A 393 -15.84 -5.47 10.76
CA VAL A 393 -16.08 -4.13 11.33
C VAL A 393 -14.95 -3.16 10.97
N ASP A 394 -13.69 -3.57 11.15
CA ASP A 394 -12.50 -2.74 10.88
C ASP A 394 -12.31 -2.41 9.40
N LEU A 395 -12.88 -3.18 8.48
CA LEU A 395 -12.86 -2.90 7.03
C LEU A 395 -14.06 -2.05 6.57
N GLY A 396 -14.88 -1.57 7.51
CA GLY A 396 -16.04 -0.73 7.23
C GLY A 396 -17.31 -1.53 6.89
N CYS A 397 -17.45 -2.74 7.43
CA CYS A 397 -18.62 -3.61 7.23
C CYS A 397 -18.98 -3.83 5.75
N PRO A 398 -18.05 -4.26 4.87
CA PRO A 398 -18.35 -4.38 3.46
C PRO A 398 -19.41 -5.44 3.17
N ILE A 399 -20.27 -5.13 2.20
CA ILE A 399 -21.28 -6.03 1.62
C ILE A 399 -21.35 -5.86 0.11
N ASN A 400 -21.40 -6.97 -0.61
CA ASN A 400 -21.69 -7.00 -2.04
C ASN A 400 -23.20 -6.90 -2.27
N THR A 401 -23.68 -5.87 -2.98
CA THR A 401 -25.10 -5.68 -3.28
C THR A 401 -25.47 -6.04 -4.73
N GLY A 402 -24.47 -6.33 -5.57
CA GLY A 402 -24.69 -6.76 -6.96
C GLY A 402 -25.33 -8.13 -7.08
N THR A 403 -26.22 -8.28 -8.05
CA THR A 403 -26.93 -9.53 -8.36
C THR A 403 -26.87 -9.84 -9.84
N GLY A 404 -26.88 -11.11 -10.23
CA GLY A 404 -26.74 -11.48 -11.65
C GLY A 404 -25.42 -10.97 -12.21
N ASP A 405 -25.46 -10.36 -13.40
CA ASP A 405 -24.27 -9.80 -14.04
C ASP A 405 -23.65 -8.63 -13.24
N ASP A 406 -24.46 -7.90 -12.47
CA ASP A 406 -24.00 -6.78 -11.64
C ASP A 406 -23.16 -7.22 -10.44
N ALA A 407 -23.19 -8.51 -10.08
CA ALA A 407 -22.32 -9.06 -9.04
C ALA A 407 -20.82 -8.90 -9.40
N ASN A 408 -20.50 -8.84 -10.70
CA ASN A 408 -19.14 -8.59 -11.18
C ASN A 408 -18.66 -7.15 -10.95
N TYR A 409 -19.56 -6.24 -10.57
CA TYR A 409 -19.26 -4.82 -10.34
C TYR A 409 -19.38 -4.42 -8.87
N GLY A 410 -19.52 -5.39 -7.97
CA GLY A 410 -19.64 -5.16 -6.54
C GLY A 410 -18.31 -5.20 -5.78
N TRP A 411 -18.29 -5.84 -4.61
CA TRP A 411 -17.14 -5.83 -3.70
C TRP A 411 -15.92 -6.60 -4.24
N PHE A 412 -16.16 -7.63 -5.05
CA PHE A 412 -15.09 -8.50 -5.57
C PHE A 412 -14.48 -8.03 -6.89
N LEU A 413 -14.99 -6.92 -7.44
CA LEU A 413 -14.38 -6.22 -8.55
C LEU A 413 -13.02 -5.66 -8.11
N ASP A 414 -12.01 -5.86 -8.94
CA ASP A 414 -10.69 -5.24 -8.88
C ASP A 414 -10.68 -4.05 -9.83
N GLU A 415 -10.42 -2.85 -9.31
CA GLU A 415 -10.32 -1.63 -10.12
C GLU A 415 -8.91 -1.08 -10.17
N LEU A 416 -7.98 -1.69 -9.42
CA LEU A 416 -6.59 -1.27 -9.43
C LEU A 416 -5.89 -1.94 -10.60
N ARG A 417 -5.21 -1.14 -11.43
CA ARG A 417 -4.45 -1.68 -12.55
C ARG A 417 -3.14 -2.30 -12.02
N PRO A 418 -2.63 -3.37 -12.67
CA PRO A 418 -1.33 -3.94 -12.33
C PRO A 418 -0.22 -2.89 -12.31
N THR A 419 0.71 -3.05 -11.38
CA THR A 419 2.00 -2.34 -11.41
C THR A 419 2.79 -2.81 -12.62
N VAL A 420 3.31 -1.88 -13.41
CA VAL A 420 4.27 -2.13 -14.48
C VAL A 420 5.43 -1.16 -14.30
N ALA A 421 6.65 -1.67 -14.23
CA ALA A 421 7.83 -0.87 -13.96
C ALA A 421 8.97 -1.27 -14.89
N VAL A 422 9.38 -0.40 -15.82
CA VAL A 422 10.56 -0.65 -16.67
C VAL A 422 11.79 -0.07 -15.96
N SER A 423 12.71 -0.94 -15.56
CA SER A 423 13.94 -0.59 -14.83
C SER A 423 15.16 -0.45 -15.75
N SER A 424 15.17 -1.18 -16.86
CA SER A 424 16.12 -1.05 -17.94
C SER A 424 15.37 -1.19 -19.27
N PRO A 425 15.53 -0.28 -20.23
CA PRO A 425 16.28 0.98 -20.17
C PRO A 425 15.70 1.96 -19.13
N ARG A 426 16.57 2.81 -18.58
CA ARG A 426 16.15 3.97 -17.77
C ARG A 426 15.60 5.06 -18.66
N GLN A 427 14.69 5.87 -18.12
CA GLN A 427 14.16 7.02 -18.85
C GLN A 427 15.27 8.03 -19.16
N ASN A 428 15.26 8.56 -20.38
CA ASN A 428 16.22 9.54 -20.92
C ASN A 428 17.63 8.95 -21.20
N LEU A 429 18.70 9.71 -20.90
CA LEU A 429 20.07 9.33 -21.26
C LEU A 429 20.52 8.11 -20.47
N ILE A 430 21.03 7.11 -21.19
CA ILE A 430 21.80 6.00 -20.65
C ILE A 430 23.24 6.18 -21.11
N SER A 431 24.15 6.43 -20.17
CA SER A 431 25.58 6.64 -20.42
C SER A 431 26.42 5.36 -20.41
N THR A 432 25.77 4.20 -20.28
CA THR A 432 26.38 2.87 -20.32
C THR A 432 25.74 2.04 -21.42
N PRO A 433 26.43 1.03 -21.99
CA PRO A 433 25.80 0.15 -22.97
C PRO A 433 24.53 -0.49 -22.40
N LEU A 434 23.42 -0.39 -23.13
CA LEU A 434 22.18 -1.07 -22.77
C LEU A 434 22.36 -2.55 -23.08
N ALA A 435 22.35 -3.39 -22.04
CA ALA A 435 22.58 -4.83 -22.15
C ALA A 435 21.32 -5.68 -21.95
N GLU A 436 20.23 -5.10 -21.42
CA GLU A 436 18.98 -5.81 -21.18
C GLU A 436 17.78 -4.87 -21.19
N ILE A 437 16.61 -5.42 -21.52
CA ILE A 437 15.31 -4.83 -21.20
C ILE A 437 14.77 -5.57 -20.00
N ARG A 438 14.49 -4.87 -18.90
CA ARG A 438 14.06 -5.45 -17.63
C ARG A 438 12.88 -4.70 -17.06
N MET A 439 11.85 -5.44 -16.65
CA MET A 439 10.64 -4.87 -16.07
C MET A 439 10.07 -5.71 -14.93
N GLY A 440 9.36 -5.03 -14.04
CA GLY A 440 8.57 -5.60 -12.97
C GLY A 440 7.08 -5.53 -13.29
N VAL A 441 6.34 -6.59 -12.97
CA VAL A 441 4.88 -6.65 -12.99
C VAL A 441 4.34 -7.26 -11.69
N ALA A 442 3.34 -6.62 -11.09
CA ALA A 442 2.66 -7.13 -9.91
C ALA A 442 1.21 -6.67 -9.88
N ASP A 443 0.38 -7.43 -9.20
CA ASP A 443 -0.98 -7.04 -8.85
C ASP A 443 -1.27 -7.47 -7.41
N ALA A 444 -2.01 -6.65 -6.68
CA ALA A 444 -2.22 -6.83 -5.25
C ALA A 444 -3.36 -7.79 -4.92
N TYR A 445 -4.37 -7.92 -5.79
CA TYR A 445 -5.61 -8.60 -5.48
C TYR A 445 -5.88 -9.78 -6.41
N THR A 446 -6.22 -9.54 -7.68
CA THR A 446 -6.61 -10.62 -8.59
C THR A 446 -5.42 -11.35 -9.19
N GLY A 447 -4.23 -10.74 -9.18
CA GLY A 447 -2.98 -11.31 -9.69
C GLY A 447 -2.75 -10.99 -11.16
N VAL A 448 -1.50 -11.09 -11.60
CA VAL A 448 -1.11 -10.78 -12.99
C VAL A 448 -1.39 -11.96 -13.92
N ASN A 449 -2.07 -11.70 -15.04
CA ASN A 449 -2.21 -12.67 -16.12
C ASN A 449 -0.99 -12.57 -17.06
N ASN A 450 0.05 -13.36 -16.78
CA ASN A 450 1.31 -13.35 -17.54
C ASN A 450 1.13 -13.63 -19.05
N ALA A 451 0.05 -14.29 -19.48
CA ALA A 451 -0.22 -14.54 -20.90
C ALA A 451 -0.55 -13.25 -21.69
N THR A 452 -0.87 -12.17 -20.98
CA THR A 452 -1.20 -10.85 -21.57
C THR A 452 0.00 -9.90 -21.60
N LEU A 453 1.16 -10.33 -21.08
CA LEU A 453 2.37 -9.52 -21.10
C LEU A 453 2.70 -9.16 -22.56
N SER A 454 2.97 -7.89 -22.81
CA SER A 454 3.40 -7.36 -24.10
C SER A 454 4.59 -6.43 -23.91
N VAL A 455 5.63 -6.64 -24.71
CA VAL A 455 6.83 -5.82 -24.73
C VAL A 455 7.17 -5.48 -26.17
N LYS A 456 7.19 -4.19 -26.49
CA LYS A 456 7.54 -3.70 -27.84
C LYS A 456 8.54 -2.57 -27.76
N ALA A 457 9.40 -2.50 -28.76
CA ALA A 457 10.39 -1.44 -28.95
C ALA A 457 10.21 -0.77 -30.31
N ASP A 458 10.50 0.53 -30.42
CA ASP A 458 10.50 1.25 -31.71
C ASP A 458 11.83 1.11 -32.50
N PHE A 459 12.70 0.19 -32.07
CA PHE A 459 13.97 -0.16 -32.69
C PHE A 459 14.14 -1.69 -32.73
N ALA A 460 15.16 -2.17 -33.46
CA ALA A 460 15.40 -3.60 -33.59
C ALA A 460 16.01 -4.22 -32.32
N VAL A 461 15.50 -5.38 -31.89
CA VAL A 461 15.94 -6.09 -30.68
C VAL A 461 16.21 -7.56 -31.03
N ASN A 462 17.45 -8.01 -30.82
CA ASN A 462 17.91 -9.40 -31.10
C ASN A 462 17.46 -9.94 -32.47
N GLY A 463 17.51 -9.10 -33.51
CA GLY A 463 17.11 -9.45 -34.87
C GLY A 463 15.62 -9.27 -35.19
N ALA A 464 14.75 -9.01 -34.21
CA ALA A 464 13.36 -8.63 -34.47
C ALA A 464 13.26 -7.17 -34.91
N SER A 465 12.41 -6.88 -35.90
CA SER A 465 12.16 -5.53 -36.38
C SER A 465 11.40 -4.68 -35.35
N ALA A 466 11.55 -3.36 -35.43
CA ALA A 466 10.78 -2.41 -34.62
C ALA A 466 9.27 -2.71 -34.65
N GLY A 467 8.59 -2.54 -33.51
CA GLY A 467 7.16 -2.81 -33.34
C GLY A 467 6.77 -4.27 -33.15
N THR A 468 7.71 -5.21 -33.31
CA THR A 468 7.47 -6.64 -33.06
C THR A 468 7.31 -6.93 -31.57
N GLU A 469 6.48 -7.92 -31.25
CA GLU A 469 6.36 -8.44 -29.88
C GLU A 469 7.63 -9.17 -29.45
N LEU A 470 8.14 -8.83 -28.26
CA LEU A 470 9.45 -9.26 -27.76
C LEU A 470 9.36 -10.28 -26.61
N VAL A 471 8.17 -10.59 -26.10
CA VAL A 471 8.00 -11.50 -24.96
C VAL A 471 8.62 -12.89 -25.18
N SER A 472 8.64 -13.40 -26.41
CA SER A 472 9.29 -14.69 -26.72
C SER A 472 10.82 -14.68 -26.59
N GLN A 473 11.43 -13.50 -26.47
CA GLN A 473 12.88 -13.33 -26.30
C GLN A 473 13.30 -13.19 -24.82
N GLY A 474 12.35 -13.21 -23.90
CA GLY A 474 12.60 -13.00 -22.48
C GLY A 474 12.03 -14.11 -21.60
N THR A 475 12.24 -13.96 -20.30
CA THR A 475 11.68 -14.86 -19.28
C THR A 475 11.52 -14.14 -17.94
N PHE A 476 10.69 -14.70 -17.05
CA PHE A 476 10.64 -14.29 -15.66
C PHE A 476 11.84 -14.83 -14.90
N VAL A 477 12.71 -13.93 -14.41
CA VAL A 477 13.94 -14.28 -13.69
C VAL A 477 13.76 -14.28 -12.16
N ALA A 478 12.66 -13.71 -11.68
CA ALA A 478 12.23 -13.71 -10.28
C ALA A 478 10.71 -13.45 -10.22
N PRO A 479 10.03 -13.60 -9.05
CA PRO A 479 8.63 -13.24 -8.91
C PRO A 479 8.33 -11.83 -9.42
N GLY A 480 7.52 -11.74 -10.46
CA GLY A 480 7.14 -10.48 -11.10
C GLY A 480 8.25 -9.78 -11.90
N ILE A 481 9.44 -10.35 -12.08
CA ILE A 481 10.54 -9.68 -12.82
C ILE A 481 10.78 -10.38 -14.16
N PHE A 482 10.47 -9.69 -15.25
CA PHE A 482 10.68 -10.16 -16.62
C PHE A 482 11.91 -9.50 -17.24
N SER A 483 12.72 -10.27 -17.95
CA SER A 483 13.98 -9.81 -18.53
C SER A 483 14.18 -10.35 -19.94
N ILE A 484 14.62 -9.46 -20.85
CA ILE A 484 15.09 -9.78 -22.21
C ILE A 484 16.57 -9.37 -22.27
N PRO A 485 17.51 -10.31 -22.23
CA PRO A 485 18.93 -10.00 -22.45
C PRO A 485 19.15 -9.59 -23.91
N LEU A 486 20.00 -8.58 -24.13
CA LEU A 486 20.40 -8.16 -25.47
C LEU A 486 21.63 -8.96 -25.92
N GLN A 487 21.55 -9.61 -27.07
CA GLN A 487 22.65 -10.37 -27.67
C GLN A 487 23.87 -9.49 -27.96
N THR A 488 23.65 -8.22 -28.27
CA THR A 488 24.70 -7.22 -28.44
C THR A 488 24.31 -5.96 -27.67
N PRO A 489 25.10 -5.56 -26.66
CA PRO A 489 24.83 -4.33 -25.92
C PRO A 489 24.83 -3.10 -26.84
N MET A 490 23.76 -2.32 -26.78
CA MET A 490 23.64 -1.10 -27.59
C MET A 490 24.43 0.01 -26.91
N SER A 491 25.46 0.54 -27.58
CA SER A 491 26.31 1.63 -27.06
C SER A 491 26.04 3.00 -27.69
N ASN A 492 25.17 3.02 -28.70
CA ASN A 492 24.68 4.21 -29.38
C ASN A 492 23.29 3.89 -29.92
N LEU A 493 22.26 4.53 -29.37
CA LEU A 493 20.88 4.42 -29.82
C LEU A 493 20.29 5.82 -29.77
N SER A 494 19.69 6.27 -30.87
CA SER A 494 18.96 7.53 -30.91
C SER A 494 17.78 7.51 -29.93
N THR A 495 17.07 8.62 -29.81
CA THR A 495 15.83 8.63 -29.00
C THR A 495 14.88 7.53 -29.48
N SER A 496 14.51 6.67 -28.56
CA SER A 496 13.72 5.45 -28.76
C SER A 496 12.76 5.22 -27.60
N HIS A 497 11.79 4.34 -27.82
CA HIS A 497 10.75 3.98 -26.86
C HIS A 497 10.67 2.47 -26.67
N ILE A 498 10.41 2.08 -25.42
CA ILE A 498 9.91 0.75 -25.08
C ILE A 498 8.54 0.90 -24.45
N SER A 499 7.59 0.09 -24.90
CA SER A 499 6.29 -0.08 -24.27
C SER A 499 6.19 -1.44 -23.60
N ALA A 500 5.73 -1.46 -22.36
CA ALA A 500 5.43 -2.66 -21.58
C ALA A 500 3.97 -2.60 -21.13
N ALA A 501 3.22 -3.67 -21.30
CA ALA A 501 1.84 -3.76 -20.85
C ALA A 501 1.53 -5.14 -20.29
N VAL A 502 0.61 -5.21 -19.33
CA VAL A 502 0.08 -6.46 -18.79
C VAL A 502 -1.31 -6.23 -18.23
N ALA A 503 -2.15 -7.28 -18.26
CA ALA A 503 -3.44 -7.31 -17.59
C ALA A 503 -3.41 -8.19 -16.33
N ASP A 504 -4.27 -7.88 -15.36
CA ASP A 504 -4.61 -8.80 -14.29
C ASP A 504 -5.58 -9.90 -14.76
N PHE A 505 -6.03 -10.76 -13.84
CA PHE A 505 -7.01 -11.81 -14.13
C PHE A 505 -8.46 -11.31 -14.30
N GLN A 506 -8.76 -10.04 -14.01
CA GLN A 506 -10.05 -9.41 -14.32
C GLN A 506 -10.02 -8.55 -15.58
N GLY A 507 -8.87 -8.42 -16.24
CA GLY A 507 -8.67 -7.73 -17.50
C GLY A 507 -8.22 -6.26 -17.37
N ASN A 508 -7.97 -5.75 -16.15
CA ASN A 508 -7.44 -4.39 -16.01
C ASN A 508 -6.02 -4.36 -16.57
N THR A 509 -5.81 -3.52 -17.58
CA THR A 509 -4.51 -3.41 -18.26
C THR A 509 -3.80 -2.13 -17.85
N ASN A 510 -2.51 -2.25 -17.52
CA ASN A 510 -1.62 -1.10 -17.41
C ASN A 510 -0.59 -1.12 -18.55
N LYS A 511 -0.20 0.06 -19.02
CA LYS A 511 0.83 0.24 -20.05
C LYS A 511 1.78 1.35 -19.62
N VAL A 512 3.08 1.06 -19.69
CA VAL A 512 4.15 2.04 -19.46
C VAL A 512 4.95 2.19 -20.74
N GLU A 513 5.24 3.44 -21.09
CA GLU A 513 6.14 3.79 -22.19
C GLU A 513 7.36 4.54 -21.65
N VAL A 514 8.55 4.03 -21.95
CA VAL A 514 9.81 4.65 -21.56
C VAL A 514 10.50 5.21 -22.79
N ARG A 515 10.61 6.53 -22.84
CA ARG A 515 11.51 7.24 -23.76
C ARG A 515 12.93 7.23 -23.21
N PHE A 516 13.91 6.83 -24.01
CA PHE A 516 15.32 6.83 -23.65
C PHE A 516 16.21 7.04 -24.88
N TRP A 517 17.50 7.23 -24.66
CA TRP A 517 18.53 7.13 -25.69
C TRP A 517 19.82 6.62 -25.06
N VAL A 518 20.64 5.93 -25.83
CA VAL A 518 21.94 5.44 -25.35
C VAL A 518 23.02 6.27 -26.00
N ASP A 519 23.76 6.98 -25.17
CA ASP A 519 25.04 7.55 -25.55
C ASP A 519 26.07 7.09 -24.53
N ALA A 520 26.50 5.83 -24.69
CA ALA A 520 27.65 5.30 -23.97
C ALA A 520 28.97 5.81 -24.60
N GLY A 521 28.89 6.90 -25.36
CA GLY A 521 30.05 7.59 -25.89
C GLY A 521 30.85 8.24 -24.79
N PHE A 522 32.03 8.67 -25.19
CA PHE A 522 32.94 9.32 -24.30
C PHE A 522 32.76 10.83 -24.35
N ARG A 523 32.63 11.42 -23.17
CA ARG A 523 32.58 12.86 -23.01
C ARG A 523 33.97 13.45 -23.21
N VAL A 524 34.09 14.50 -24.02
CA VAL A 524 35.30 15.32 -24.04
C VAL A 524 35.40 16.05 -22.70
N LEU A 525 36.45 15.75 -21.94
CA LEU A 525 36.72 16.26 -20.60
C LEU A 525 37.42 17.61 -20.65
N SER A 526 38.38 17.77 -21.56
CA SER A 526 39.09 19.04 -21.73
C SER A 526 39.76 19.15 -23.10
N LEU A 527 39.94 20.39 -23.55
CA LEU A 527 40.78 20.78 -24.68
C LEU A 527 41.93 21.64 -24.15
N ASP A 528 43.16 21.27 -24.46
CA ASP A 528 44.34 22.06 -24.15
C ASP A 528 44.95 22.61 -25.44
N ALA A 529 44.83 23.93 -25.56
CA ALA A 529 45.19 24.74 -26.71
C ALA A 529 46.51 25.53 -26.48
N THR A 530 47.28 25.22 -25.44
CA THR A 530 48.55 25.91 -25.14
C THR A 530 49.58 25.80 -26.27
N ALA A 531 49.52 24.73 -27.07
CA ALA A 531 50.40 24.47 -28.20
C ALA A 531 49.79 24.85 -29.57
N LEU A 532 48.75 25.69 -29.61
CA LEU A 532 48.11 26.12 -30.86
C LEU A 532 49.07 26.83 -31.82
N THR A 533 50.04 27.60 -31.31
CA THR A 533 51.09 28.26 -32.13
C THR A 533 51.97 27.25 -32.88
N SER A 534 52.12 26.05 -32.33
CA SER A 534 52.79 24.91 -32.94
C SER A 534 51.83 23.98 -33.70
N ARG A 535 50.58 24.42 -33.90
CA ARG A 535 49.49 23.67 -34.56
C ARG A 535 49.18 22.34 -33.90
N ARG A 536 49.18 22.31 -32.58
CA ARG A 536 48.82 21.12 -31.81
C ARG A 536 47.68 21.41 -30.86
N LEU A 537 46.85 20.40 -30.65
CA LEU A 537 45.74 20.43 -29.71
C LEU A 537 45.73 19.11 -28.96
N THR A 538 45.61 19.18 -27.63
CA THR A 538 45.44 18.00 -26.80
C THR A 538 43.98 17.87 -26.39
N VAL A 539 43.40 16.70 -26.65
CA VAL A 539 42.01 16.38 -26.32
C VAL A 539 42.01 15.26 -25.28
N ARG A 540 41.36 15.50 -24.13
CA ARG A 540 41.11 14.48 -23.12
C ARG A 540 39.64 14.12 -23.18
N PHE A 541 39.33 12.84 -23.21
CA PHE A 541 37.97 12.33 -23.23
C PHE A 541 37.89 11.06 -22.39
N GLU A 542 36.71 10.77 -21.87
CA GLU A 542 36.45 9.48 -21.22
C GLU A 542 36.77 8.34 -22.22
N ASN A 543 37.10 7.14 -21.79
CA ASN A 543 37.35 6.00 -22.66
C ASN A 543 37.06 4.72 -21.88
N PRO A 544 35.80 4.53 -21.43
CA PRO A 544 35.43 3.40 -20.58
C PRO A 544 35.66 2.04 -21.24
N SER A 545 35.71 1.97 -22.59
CA SER A 545 35.99 0.74 -23.33
C SER A 545 37.48 0.39 -23.45
N GLY A 546 38.40 1.29 -23.07
CA GLY A 546 39.84 1.09 -23.27
C GLY A 546 40.27 1.02 -24.74
N ALA A 547 39.43 1.48 -25.67
CA ALA A 547 39.72 1.43 -27.10
C ALA A 547 40.97 2.26 -27.46
N THR A 548 41.78 1.78 -28.40
CA THR A 548 43.02 2.47 -28.79
C THR A 548 42.96 3.17 -30.14
N ASN A 549 42.05 2.75 -31.02
CA ASN A 549 42.09 3.05 -32.46
C ASN A 549 41.16 4.21 -32.84
N HIS A 550 41.10 5.22 -31.98
CA HIS A 550 40.25 6.40 -32.18
C HIS A 550 40.75 7.24 -33.37
N THR A 551 39.83 7.83 -34.12
CA THR A 551 40.12 8.84 -35.14
C THR A 551 39.64 10.20 -34.68
N VAL A 552 40.40 11.24 -34.96
CA VAL A 552 39.97 12.62 -34.75
C VAL A 552 39.79 13.27 -36.10
N LEU A 553 38.62 13.84 -36.34
CA LEU A 553 38.23 14.49 -37.59
C LEU A 553 38.06 15.99 -37.35
N CYS A 554 38.30 16.80 -38.38
CA CYS A 554 38.02 18.22 -38.36
C CYS A 554 37.21 18.71 -39.57
N VAL A 555 36.50 19.81 -39.39
CA VAL A 555 35.85 20.58 -40.45
C VAL A 555 35.83 22.07 -40.09
N ASP A 556 35.83 22.94 -41.10
CA ASP A 556 35.75 24.40 -40.98
C ASP A 556 34.30 24.94 -40.89
N ASP A 557 33.31 24.13 -41.30
CA ASP A 557 31.88 24.45 -41.21
C ASP A 557 31.06 23.19 -40.89
N LEU A 558 30.31 23.22 -39.78
CA LEU A 558 29.45 22.11 -39.34
C LEU A 558 28.34 21.76 -40.34
N ALA A 559 27.96 22.68 -41.23
CA ALA A 559 26.95 22.41 -42.26
C ALA A 559 27.45 21.48 -43.37
N LYS A 560 28.77 21.23 -43.47
CA LYS A 560 29.35 20.37 -44.50
C LYS A 560 29.05 18.87 -44.22
N PRO A 561 28.82 18.05 -45.27
CA PRO A 561 28.50 16.63 -45.12
C PRO A 561 29.66 15.85 -44.49
N ALA A 562 29.37 14.67 -43.93
CA ALA A 562 30.38 13.82 -43.27
C ALA A 562 31.61 13.50 -44.15
N SER A 563 31.43 13.41 -45.47
CA SER A 563 32.52 13.18 -46.44
C SER A 563 33.51 14.34 -46.54
N ALA A 564 33.17 15.53 -46.06
CA ALA A 564 34.05 16.71 -46.05
C ALA A 564 34.92 16.80 -44.78
N TRP A 565 34.71 15.92 -43.80
CA TRP A 565 35.51 15.90 -42.58
C TRP A 565 36.86 15.25 -42.84
N THR A 566 37.94 15.91 -42.43
CA THR A 566 39.32 15.46 -42.68
C THR A 566 39.91 14.84 -41.41
N THR A 567 40.54 13.68 -41.52
CA THR A 567 41.23 13.03 -40.40
C THR A 567 42.48 13.82 -40.01
N LEU A 568 42.59 14.12 -38.72
CA LEU A 568 43.77 14.72 -38.11
C LEU A 568 44.80 13.66 -37.75
N ASN A 569 46.07 14.02 -37.91
CA ASN A 569 47.17 13.17 -37.48
C ASN A 569 47.26 13.15 -35.95
N ILE A 570 47.22 11.96 -35.37
CA ILE A 570 47.51 11.77 -33.94
C ILE A 570 49.02 11.79 -33.75
N LEU A 571 49.51 12.79 -33.02
CA LEU A 571 50.92 13.02 -32.71
C LEU A 571 51.35 12.29 -31.43
N GLY A 572 50.41 12.07 -30.51
CA GLY A 572 50.64 11.37 -29.26
C GLY A 572 49.33 10.82 -28.67
N ALA A 573 49.42 9.69 -27.99
CA ALA A 573 48.29 9.08 -27.29
C ALA A 573 48.75 8.56 -25.93
N ALA A 574 47.94 8.77 -24.90
CA ALA A 574 48.19 8.22 -23.57
C ALA A 574 46.87 7.85 -22.90
N ASP A 575 46.85 6.72 -22.19
CA ASP A 575 45.77 6.38 -21.27
C ASP A 575 46.11 6.96 -19.89
N GLU A 576 45.10 7.53 -19.25
CA GLU A 576 45.18 8.20 -17.95
C GLU A 576 44.25 7.49 -16.93
N PRO A 577 44.47 7.68 -15.62
CA PRO A 577 43.55 7.16 -14.60
C PRO A 577 42.10 7.58 -14.82
N ASN A 578 41.16 6.82 -14.23
CA ASN A 578 39.71 7.04 -14.34
C ASN A 578 39.16 6.87 -15.76
N GLN A 579 39.71 5.93 -16.52
CA GLN A 579 39.25 5.61 -17.87
C GLN A 579 39.27 6.84 -18.77
N VAL A 580 40.38 7.59 -18.77
CA VAL A 580 40.55 8.77 -19.62
C VAL A 580 41.57 8.46 -20.69
N ARG A 581 41.30 8.87 -21.93
CA ARG A 581 42.27 8.85 -23.02
C ARG A 581 42.62 10.28 -23.42
N ARG A 582 43.91 10.51 -23.59
CA ARG A 582 44.48 11.76 -24.07
C ARG A 582 45.05 11.56 -25.47
N LEU A 583 44.63 12.37 -26.43
CA LEU A 583 45.18 12.43 -27.78
C LEU A 583 45.74 13.83 -28.06
N GLU A 584 47.00 13.91 -28.47
CA GLU A 584 47.59 15.11 -29.07
C GLU A 584 47.42 14.99 -30.59
N VAL A 585 46.81 15.98 -31.23
CA VAL A 585 46.55 15.99 -32.67
C VAL A 585 47.20 17.19 -33.36
N GLY A 586 47.64 16.98 -34.60
CA GLY A 586 48.17 18.04 -35.46
C GLY A 586 47.05 18.73 -36.23
N LEU A 587 46.97 20.05 -36.13
CA LEU A 587 45.97 20.88 -36.82
C LEU A 587 46.42 21.21 -38.25
N PRO A 588 45.48 21.36 -39.21
CA PRO A 588 45.79 21.66 -40.60
C PRO A 588 46.46 23.05 -40.77
N SER A 589 47.18 23.22 -41.87
CA SER A 589 47.98 24.42 -42.16
C SER A 589 47.17 25.69 -42.49
N GLY A 590 45.84 25.59 -42.56
CA GLY A 590 44.94 26.72 -42.72
C GLY A 590 43.49 26.33 -42.39
N VAL A 591 42.74 27.25 -41.79
CA VAL A 591 41.28 27.12 -41.56
C VAL A 591 40.59 28.06 -42.56
N PRO A 592 40.01 27.56 -43.66
CA PRO A 592 39.35 28.43 -44.63
C PRO A 592 38.02 28.95 -44.07
N GLY A 593 37.85 30.28 -44.02
CA GLY A 593 36.61 30.95 -43.55
C GLY A 593 36.54 31.14 -42.02
N ASN A 594 35.98 32.29 -41.60
CA ASN A 594 35.62 32.80 -40.25
C ASN A 594 36.37 32.33 -38.96
N GLY A 595 37.51 31.64 -39.06
CA GLY A 595 38.39 31.29 -37.93
C GLY A 595 37.97 30.11 -37.06
N ASN A 596 36.88 29.40 -37.37
CA ASN A 596 36.37 28.30 -36.53
C ASN A 596 36.79 26.93 -37.08
N LEU A 597 37.27 26.05 -36.20
CA LEU A 597 37.58 24.66 -36.51
C LEU A 597 36.77 23.76 -35.56
N PHE A 598 35.96 22.88 -36.11
CA PHE A 598 35.15 21.93 -35.37
C PHE A 598 35.81 20.55 -35.37
N LEU A 599 35.72 19.86 -34.24
CA LEU A 599 36.38 18.57 -34.03
C LEU A 599 35.37 17.50 -33.67
N ARG A 600 35.59 16.30 -34.18
CA ARG A 600 34.82 15.10 -33.84
C ARG A 600 35.77 13.97 -33.55
N ILE A 601 35.57 13.31 -32.40
CA ILE A 601 36.25 12.06 -32.09
C ILE A 601 35.36 10.92 -32.57
N GLN A 602 35.89 10.08 -33.44
CA GLN A 602 35.23 8.89 -33.94
C GLN A 602 35.78 7.66 -33.21
N ARG A 603 34.87 6.76 -32.85
CA ARG A 603 35.21 5.46 -32.25
C ARG A 603 35.85 4.56 -33.33
N PRO A 604 36.69 3.57 -32.94
CA PRO A 604 37.19 2.55 -33.85
C PRO A 604 36.11 1.90 -34.73
#